data_AF-A0A969XSB6-F1
#
_entry.id   AF-A0A969XSB6-F1
#
_cell.length_a   1.000
_cell.length_b   1.000
_cell.length_c   1.000
_cell.angle_alpha   90.00
_cell.angle_beta   90.00
_cell.angle_gamma   90.00
#
_symmetry.space_group_name_H-M   'P 1'
#
loop_
_entity.id
_entity.type
_entity.pdbx_description
1 polymer ?
#
loop_
_entity_poly.entity_id
_entity_poly.type
_entity_poly.pdbx_seq_one_letter_code
_entity_poly.pdbx_strand_id
1 'polypeptide(L)'
;MSHPGPDQPRPFDGAVRRVPSGRAAPPAEPAGPGAAGPSPAPSPHTPAPDARPPGRHRFAYAILGLLLAASLVCVALFGARSWYSRTYHYWFLLWNLALAWVPLVFAAIAYRLAATRRAIRYVLIVAAALVWLVFFPNAPYILTDFLHLGSMGDIVPGWYDVLMLFWFAWTGLLLGIVSLYLMQEIVTRGVGVVGGWIFVVIAAGLGSIGIYLGRFLRWNSWDLVRRPGPLADELLGRVTDPSSQPRLLGFTMLFALLFLFVYVAVYIFAKLTKAPGPRPDD
;
A
#
# COMPACT_ATOMS: atom_id res chain seq x y z
N MET A 1 -55.73 -19.62 -21.67
CA MET A 1 -57.21 -19.62 -21.61
C MET A 1 -57.66 -21.00 -21.19
N SER A 2 -58.21 -21.15 -19.98
CA SER A 2 -59.07 -22.26 -19.49
C SER A 2 -59.29 -22.11 -17.96
N HIS A 3 -60.48 -21.58 -17.60
CA HIS A 3 -61.38 -21.81 -16.43
C HIS A 3 -60.87 -22.20 -15.01
N PRO A 4 -61.71 -22.14 -13.95
CA PRO A 4 -62.53 -21.05 -13.35
C PRO A 4 -62.30 -20.94 -11.80
N GLY A 5 -62.89 -19.95 -11.10
CA GLY A 5 -62.97 -19.88 -9.61
C GLY A 5 -64.05 -20.83 -9.02
N PRO A 6 -64.53 -20.69 -7.75
CA PRO A 6 -64.19 -19.77 -6.64
C PRO A 6 -64.07 -20.49 -5.25
N ASP A 7 -64.22 -19.74 -4.15
CA ASP A 7 -64.56 -20.14 -2.76
C ASP A 7 -63.46 -20.27 -1.69
N GLN A 8 -63.33 -19.19 -0.91
CA GLN A 8 -62.85 -19.19 0.48
C GLN A 8 -64.04 -19.15 1.46
N PRO A 9 -63.95 -19.86 2.59
CA PRO A 9 -64.59 -19.48 3.84
C PRO A 9 -63.59 -19.22 4.99
N ARG A 10 -63.88 -18.20 5.84
CA ARG A 10 -63.32 -17.97 7.21
C ARG A 10 -64.19 -18.76 8.25
N PRO A 11 -64.12 -18.62 9.60
CA PRO A 11 -63.11 -18.14 10.59
C PRO A 11 -62.98 -19.04 11.89
N PHE A 12 -62.17 -18.59 12.87
CA PHE A 12 -62.14 -18.89 14.35
C PHE A 12 -61.69 -20.26 14.92
N ASP A 13 -60.63 -20.22 15.76
CA ASP A 13 -60.51 -20.73 17.16
C ASP A 13 -59.04 -20.52 17.61
N GLY A 14 -58.65 -20.02 18.79
CA GLY A 14 -59.25 -20.08 20.11
C GLY A 14 -58.38 -20.95 21.04
N ALA A 15 -57.25 -20.43 21.55
CA ALA A 15 -56.48 -21.15 22.59
C ALA A 15 -55.72 -20.22 23.55
N VAL A 16 -56.35 -20.04 24.72
CA VAL A 16 -55.83 -19.48 25.97
C VAL A 16 -54.74 -20.40 26.54
N ARG A 17 -53.61 -19.85 27.01
CA ARG A 17 -52.69 -20.60 27.89
C ARG A 17 -52.40 -19.84 29.19
N ARG A 18 -52.68 -20.55 30.28
CA ARG A 18 -52.74 -20.11 31.68
C ARG A 18 -51.35 -19.88 32.29
N VAL A 19 -51.30 -18.95 33.23
CA VAL A 19 -50.26 -18.79 34.27
C VAL A 19 -50.48 -19.86 35.35
N PRO A 20 -49.41 -20.51 35.88
CA PRO A 20 -49.50 -21.21 37.16
C PRO A 20 -48.73 -20.48 38.27
N SER A 21 -49.45 -20.14 39.32
CA SER A 21 -48.95 -19.72 40.62
C SER A 21 -48.47 -20.92 41.47
N GLY A 22 -47.22 -20.84 41.94
CA GLY A 22 -46.76 -21.19 43.30
C GLY A 22 -46.99 -22.58 43.89
N ARG A 23 -45.89 -23.30 44.14
CA ARG A 23 -45.74 -24.13 45.35
C ARG A 23 -44.33 -23.98 45.91
N ALA A 24 -44.26 -23.68 47.20
CA ALA A 24 -43.09 -23.29 47.97
C ALA A 24 -42.05 -24.42 48.12
N ALA A 25 -40.77 -24.05 48.09
CA ALA A 25 -39.65 -24.90 48.50
C ALA A 25 -39.34 -24.67 50.00
N PRO A 26 -38.95 -25.72 50.75
CA PRO A 26 -38.70 -25.63 52.20
C PRO A 26 -37.41 -24.87 52.55
N PRO A 27 -37.25 -24.41 53.81
CA PRO A 27 -36.19 -23.50 54.22
C PRO A 27 -34.82 -24.19 54.32
N ALA A 28 -33.77 -23.40 54.11
CA ALA A 28 -32.37 -23.77 54.24
C ALA A 28 -32.01 -24.22 55.66
N GLU A 29 -31.43 -25.42 55.79
CA GLU A 29 -30.74 -25.86 57.00
C GLU A 29 -29.34 -25.24 57.11
N PRO A 30 -28.87 -24.91 58.33
CA PRO A 30 -27.61 -24.23 58.55
C PRO A 30 -26.42 -25.19 58.46
N ALA A 31 -25.29 -24.65 58.00
CA ALA A 31 -24.01 -25.34 57.90
C ALA A 31 -23.53 -25.90 59.25
N GLY A 32 -23.22 -27.19 59.28
CA GLY A 32 -22.43 -27.86 60.32
C GLY A 32 -20.97 -28.03 59.89
N PRO A 33 -20.00 -28.03 60.83
CA PRO A 33 -18.58 -27.83 60.53
C PRO A 33 -17.87 -29.14 60.21
N GLY A 34 -16.95 -29.10 59.25
CA GLY A 34 -15.88 -30.10 59.15
C GLY A 34 -15.87 -30.90 57.86
N ALA A 35 -15.10 -30.42 56.89
CA ALA A 35 -14.01 -31.16 56.24
C ALA A 35 -13.54 -30.31 55.05
N ALA A 36 -12.46 -29.56 55.24
CA ALA A 36 -11.75 -28.91 54.15
C ALA A 36 -11.20 -29.98 53.20
N GLY A 37 -11.92 -30.26 52.12
CA GLY A 37 -11.37 -30.94 50.95
C GLY A 37 -10.46 -29.95 50.20
N PRO A 38 -9.31 -30.37 49.68
CA PRO A 38 -8.42 -29.47 48.95
C PRO A 38 -9.13 -28.89 47.73
N SER A 39 -9.06 -27.56 47.55
CA SER A 39 -9.50 -26.88 46.33
C SER A 39 -8.97 -27.61 45.09
N PRO A 40 -9.79 -27.81 44.04
CA PRO A 40 -9.27 -28.36 42.80
C PRO A 40 -8.23 -27.38 42.24
N ALA A 41 -7.03 -27.91 41.96
CA ALA A 41 -5.95 -27.17 41.33
C ALA A 41 -6.45 -26.53 40.02
N PRO A 42 -5.99 -25.31 39.67
CA PRO A 42 -6.37 -24.68 38.41
C PRO A 42 -5.91 -25.58 37.25
N SER A 43 -6.87 -26.05 36.45
CA SER A 43 -6.61 -26.85 35.26
C SER A 43 -5.65 -26.11 34.33
N PRO A 44 -4.52 -26.70 33.91
CA PRO A 44 -3.46 -25.99 33.21
C PRO A 44 -3.76 -25.82 31.72
N HIS A 45 -5.00 -25.54 31.31
CA HIS A 45 -5.31 -25.28 29.89
C HIS A 45 -6.47 -24.29 29.77
N THR A 46 -6.24 -23.03 30.12
CA THR A 46 -6.95 -21.95 29.44
C THR A 46 -5.95 -21.34 28.46
N PRO A 47 -6.07 -21.60 27.15
CA PRO A 47 -5.24 -20.91 26.17
C PRO A 47 -5.49 -19.42 26.36
N ALA A 48 -4.42 -18.64 26.59
CA ALA A 48 -4.49 -17.20 26.45
C ALA A 48 -5.15 -16.86 25.10
N PRO A 49 -5.99 -15.83 25.00
CA PRO A 49 -6.66 -15.50 23.75
C PRO A 49 -5.59 -15.40 22.67
N ASP A 50 -5.66 -16.29 21.67
CA ASP A 50 -4.78 -16.32 20.51
C ASP A 50 -4.59 -14.87 20.04
N ALA A 51 -3.40 -14.32 20.31
CA ALA A 51 -2.98 -13.07 19.70
C ALA A 51 -2.69 -13.40 18.23
N ARG A 52 -3.76 -13.71 17.46
CA ARG A 52 -3.67 -13.92 16.02
C ARG A 52 -2.95 -12.70 15.48
N PRO A 53 -1.83 -12.86 14.76
CA PRO A 53 -1.13 -11.73 14.19
C PRO A 53 -2.16 -10.87 13.45
N PRO A 54 -2.12 -9.53 13.59
CA PRO A 54 -3.16 -8.68 13.03
C PRO A 54 -3.36 -9.08 11.58
N GLY A 55 -4.60 -9.44 11.22
CA GLY A 55 -4.88 -9.99 9.89
C GLY A 55 -4.26 -9.10 8.82
N ARG A 56 -3.62 -9.67 7.79
CA ARG A 56 -2.81 -8.98 6.76
C ARG A 56 -3.47 -7.70 6.20
N HIS A 57 -4.79 -7.64 6.21
CA HIS A 57 -5.60 -6.48 5.85
C HIS A 57 -5.45 -5.27 6.80
N ARG A 58 -5.36 -5.47 8.12
CA ARG A 58 -5.21 -4.38 9.11
C ARG A 58 -3.92 -3.59 8.88
N PHE A 59 -2.81 -4.30 8.63
CA PHE A 59 -1.53 -3.66 8.29
C PHE A 59 -1.59 -2.91 6.96
N ALA A 60 -2.27 -3.46 5.94
CA ALA A 60 -2.43 -2.78 4.66
C ALA A 60 -3.22 -1.47 4.80
N TYR A 61 -4.30 -1.46 5.59
CA TYR A 61 -5.05 -0.23 5.88
C TYR A 61 -4.24 0.76 6.72
N ALA A 62 -3.43 0.29 7.66
CA ALA A 62 -2.54 1.14 8.45
C ALA A 62 -1.49 1.83 7.56
N ILE A 63 -0.85 1.09 6.65
CA ILE A 63 0.12 1.66 5.68
C ILE A 63 -0.58 2.68 4.78
N LEU A 64 -1.77 2.35 4.25
CA LEU A 64 -2.54 3.29 3.43
C LEU A 64 -2.89 4.56 4.20
N GLY A 65 -3.38 4.41 5.44
CA GLY A 65 -3.69 5.54 6.32
C GLY A 65 -2.48 6.41 6.60
N LEU A 66 -1.32 5.81 6.84
CA LEU A 66 -0.05 6.52 7.03
C LEU A 66 0.36 7.32 5.79
N LEU A 67 0.27 6.72 4.60
CA LEU A 67 0.61 7.39 3.32
C LEU A 67 -0.36 8.54 3.00
N LEU A 68 -1.65 8.35 3.29
CA LEU A 68 -2.65 9.42 3.17
C LEU A 68 -2.37 10.56 4.15
N ALA A 69 -2.09 10.24 5.42
CA ALA A 69 -1.73 11.22 6.43
C ALA A 69 -0.46 12.01 6.03
N ALA A 70 0.58 11.32 5.55
CA ALA A 70 1.80 11.96 5.04
C ALA A 70 1.50 12.87 3.83
N SER A 71 0.60 12.45 2.92
CA SER A 71 0.15 13.29 1.80
C SER A 71 -0.61 14.52 2.26
N LEU A 72 -1.47 14.40 3.28
CA LEU A 72 -2.14 15.56 3.90
C LEU A 72 -1.12 16.52 4.52
N VAL A 73 -0.09 16.01 5.21
CA VAL A 73 1.00 16.85 5.74
C VAL A 73 1.71 17.58 4.60
N CYS A 74 2.01 16.91 3.48
CA CYS A 74 2.62 17.55 2.31
C CYS A 74 1.75 18.70 1.77
N VAL A 75 0.45 18.47 1.59
CA VAL A 75 -0.50 19.49 1.12
C VAL A 75 -0.61 20.65 2.11
N ALA A 76 -0.65 20.36 3.42
CA ALA A 76 -0.71 21.38 4.46
C ALA A 76 0.57 22.23 4.51
N LEU A 77 1.76 21.62 4.39
CA LEU A 77 3.03 22.34 4.34
C LEU A 77 3.11 23.26 3.10
N PHE A 78 2.70 22.76 1.93
CA PHE A 78 2.59 23.59 0.74
C PHE A 78 1.60 24.75 0.93
N GLY A 79 0.41 24.47 1.46
CA GLY A 79 -0.63 25.48 1.70
C GLY A 79 -0.19 26.57 2.67
N ALA A 80 0.45 26.20 3.78
CA ALA A 80 0.99 27.15 4.76
C ALA A 80 2.10 28.02 4.14
N ARG A 81 2.99 27.42 3.33
CA ARG A 81 4.01 28.15 2.58
C ARG A 81 3.39 29.17 1.64
N SER A 82 2.45 28.75 0.79
CA SER A 82 1.80 29.62 -0.19
C SER A 82 0.97 30.73 0.45
N TRP A 83 0.34 30.44 1.59
CA TRP A 83 -0.37 31.45 2.36
C TRP A 83 0.58 32.51 2.93
N TYR A 84 1.73 32.08 3.48
CA TYR A 84 2.74 32.97 4.06
C TYR A 84 3.47 33.81 2.99
N SER A 85 3.97 33.16 1.94
CA SER A 85 4.74 33.83 0.87
C SER A 85 3.88 34.61 -0.12
N ARG A 86 2.56 34.35 -0.15
CA ARG A 86 1.62 34.83 -1.19
C ARG A 86 2.01 34.39 -2.61
N THR A 87 2.84 33.34 -2.74
CA THR A 87 3.29 32.77 -4.01
C THR A 87 2.89 31.31 -4.15
N TYR A 88 2.75 30.84 -5.39
CA TYR A 88 2.50 29.43 -5.71
C TYR A 88 3.79 28.67 -6.10
N HIS A 89 4.95 29.15 -5.64
CA HIS A 89 6.20 28.43 -5.82
C HIS A 89 6.08 27.03 -5.22
N TYR A 90 6.63 26.03 -5.93
CA TYR A 90 6.48 24.61 -5.65
C TYR A 90 5.10 23.98 -5.90
N TRP A 91 4.17 24.67 -6.60
CA TRP A 91 2.87 24.08 -6.97
C TRP A 91 3.00 22.72 -7.70
N PHE A 92 4.05 22.55 -8.51
CA PHE A 92 4.32 21.30 -9.21
C PHE A 92 4.52 20.09 -8.26
N LEU A 93 4.89 20.29 -7.00
CA LEU A 93 5.01 19.20 -6.02
C LEU A 93 3.67 18.51 -5.76
N LEU A 94 2.55 19.26 -5.77
CA LEU A 94 1.22 18.68 -5.62
C LEU A 94 0.87 17.78 -6.80
N TRP A 95 1.21 18.22 -8.00
CA TRP A 95 1.03 17.42 -9.21
C TRP A 95 1.90 16.16 -9.19
N ASN A 96 3.17 16.28 -8.81
CA ASN A 96 4.07 15.15 -8.69
C ASN A 96 3.61 14.15 -7.62
N LEU A 97 3.10 14.64 -6.48
CA LEU A 97 2.51 13.79 -5.45
C LEU A 97 1.27 13.04 -5.97
N ALA A 98 0.40 13.71 -6.73
CA ALA A 98 -0.76 13.05 -7.35
C ALA A 98 -0.33 11.94 -8.32
N LEU A 99 0.70 12.19 -9.14
CA LEU A 99 1.27 11.19 -10.04
C LEU A 99 1.94 10.03 -9.28
N ALA A 100 2.57 10.30 -8.13
CA ALA A 100 3.20 9.29 -7.27
C ALA A 100 2.21 8.28 -6.68
N TRP A 101 0.93 8.63 -6.56
CA TRP A 101 -0.11 7.70 -6.12
C TRP A 101 -0.52 6.69 -7.20
N VAL A 102 -0.37 7.03 -8.48
CA VAL A 102 -0.81 6.19 -9.61
C VAL A 102 -0.17 4.80 -9.57
N PRO A 103 1.17 4.64 -9.41
CA PRO A 103 1.78 3.31 -9.30
C PRO A 103 1.19 2.48 -8.17
N LEU A 104 1.02 3.05 -6.97
CA LEU A 104 0.47 2.30 -5.85
C LEU A 104 -0.96 1.81 -6.12
N VAL A 105 -1.80 2.65 -6.72
CA VAL A 105 -3.18 2.28 -7.08
C VAL A 105 -3.19 1.10 -8.05
N PHE A 106 -2.41 1.17 -9.14
CA PHE A 106 -2.37 0.09 -10.14
C PHE A 106 -1.70 -1.19 -9.60
N ALA A 107 -0.68 -1.07 -8.76
CA ALA A 107 -0.08 -2.22 -8.07
C ALA A 107 -1.10 -2.90 -7.14
N ALA A 108 -1.89 -2.13 -6.40
CA ALA A 108 -2.95 -2.67 -5.53
C ALA A 108 -4.08 -3.35 -6.34
N ILE A 109 -4.46 -2.79 -7.49
CA ILE A 109 -5.42 -3.41 -8.40
C ILE A 109 -4.87 -4.74 -8.92
N ALA A 110 -3.64 -4.76 -9.46
CA ALA A 110 -2.99 -5.96 -9.96
C ALA A 110 -2.89 -7.03 -8.86
N TYR A 111 -2.52 -6.63 -7.65
CA TYR A 111 -2.39 -7.52 -6.50
C TYR A 111 -3.72 -8.17 -6.09
N ARG A 112 -4.80 -7.38 -6.06
CA ARG A 112 -6.16 -7.90 -5.76
C ARG A 112 -6.67 -8.83 -6.86
N LEU A 113 -6.42 -8.49 -8.12
CA LEU A 113 -6.79 -9.34 -9.26
C LEU A 113 -6.06 -10.68 -9.22
N ALA A 114 -4.77 -10.67 -8.89
CA ALA A 114 -3.92 -11.86 -8.76
C ALA A 114 -4.33 -12.78 -7.60
N ALA A 115 -5.10 -12.30 -6.62
CA ALA A 115 -5.60 -13.12 -5.52
C ALA A 115 -6.73 -14.10 -5.93
N THR A 116 -7.27 -14.00 -7.15
CA THR A 116 -8.39 -14.84 -7.62
C THR A 116 -8.01 -15.64 -8.87
N ARG A 117 -8.32 -16.93 -8.92
CA ARG A 117 -7.86 -17.88 -9.96
C ARG A 117 -8.63 -17.84 -11.30
N ARG A 118 -9.03 -16.67 -11.82
CA ARG A 118 -9.76 -16.57 -13.10
C ARG A 118 -8.86 -16.13 -14.25
N ALA A 119 -8.81 -16.92 -15.34
CA ALA A 119 -7.95 -16.67 -16.50
C ALA A 119 -8.16 -15.30 -17.18
N ILE A 120 -9.41 -14.81 -17.23
CA ILE A 120 -9.73 -13.49 -17.82
C ILE A 120 -9.03 -12.32 -17.09
N ARG A 121 -8.56 -12.54 -15.86
CA ARG A 121 -7.86 -11.53 -15.07
C ARG A 121 -6.37 -11.41 -15.41
N TYR A 122 -5.77 -12.36 -16.13
CA TYR A 122 -4.37 -12.24 -16.54
C TYR A 122 -4.16 -11.03 -17.45
N VAL A 123 -5.07 -10.79 -18.40
CA VAL A 123 -5.03 -9.60 -19.26
C VAL A 123 -5.10 -8.31 -18.43
N LEU A 124 -5.99 -8.27 -17.44
CA LEU A 124 -6.14 -7.10 -16.55
C LEU A 124 -4.92 -6.90 -15.64
N ILE A 125 -4.29 -7.98 -15.18
CA ILE A 125 -3.05 -7.91 -14.38
C ILE A 125 -1.92 -7.34 -15.23
N VAL A 126 -1.75 -7.84 -16.46
CA VAL A 126 -0.72 -7.33 -17.39
C VAL A 126 -0.98 -5.87 -17.72
N ALA A 127 -2.22 -5.49 -18.03
CA ALA A 127 -2.58 -4.10 -18.29
C ALA A 127 -2.27 -3.20 -17.10
N ALA A 128 -2.64 -3.60 -15.88
CA ALA A 128 -2.32 -2.85 -14.67
C ALA A 128 -0.81 -2.78 -14.41
N ALA A 129 -0.06 -3.83 -14.73
CA ALA A 129 1.39 -3.87 -14.60
C ALA A 129 2.11 -2.94 -15.59
N LEU A 130 1.60 -2.85 -16.82
CA LEU A 130 2.12 -1.92 -17.82
C LEU A 130 1.89 -0.47 -17.39
N VAL A 131 0.66 -0.14 -16.94
CA VAL A 131 0.37 1.21 -16.43
C VAL A 131 1.23 1.50 -15.19
N TRP A 132 1.36 0.54 -14.27
CA TRP A 132 2.26 0.67 -13.13
C TRP A 132 3.70 1.00 -13.58
N LEU A 133 4.26 0.26 -14.54
CA LEU A 133 5.65 0.45 -14.97
C LEU A 133 5.88 1.83 -15.60
N VAL A 134 4.94 2.31 -16.42
CA VAL A 134 5.00 3.63 -17.06
C VAL A 134 4.95 4.78 -16.05
N PHE A 135 4.16 4.61 -14.98
CA PHE A 135 4.03 5.63 -13.95
C PHE A 135 4.99 5.44 -12.77
N PHE A 136 5.60 4.26 -12.62
CA PHE A 136 6.49 3.91 -11.52
C PHE A 136 7.58 4.95 -11.25
N PRO A 137 8.26 5.53 -12.27
CA PRO A 137 9.25 6.59 -12.06
C PRO A 137 8.74 7.78 -11.25
N ASN A 138 7.46 8.18 -11.40
CA ASN A 138 6.91 9.39 -10.78
C ASN A 138 6.94 9.35 -9.25
N ALA A 139 6.86 8.17 -8.64
CA ALA A 139 6.87 8.05 -7.19
C ALA A 139 8.24 8.45 -6.58
N PRO A 140 9.36 7.78 -6.92
CA PRO A 140 10.68 8.24 -6.50
C PRO A 140 11.18 9.52 -7.20
N TYR A 141 10.60 9.92 -8.33
CA TYR A 141 10.98 11.16 -9.06
C TYR A 141 10.98 12.40 -8.18
N ILE A 142 10.05 12.49 -7.21
CA ILE A 142 9.91 13.63 -6.29
C ILE A 142 11.22 13.92 -5.54
N LEU A 143 12.05 12.90 -5.29
CA LEU A 143 13.37 13.10 -4.69
C LEU A 143 14.27 14.04 -5.50
N THR A 144 14.08 14.11 -6.81
CA THR A 144 14.86 15.02 -7.67
C THR A 144 14.42 16.48 -7.54
N ASP A 145 13.26 16.76 -6.94
CA ASP A 145 12.76 18.12 -6.78
C ASP A 145 13.55 18.94 -5.75
N PHE A 146 14.41 18.29 -4.95
CA PHE A 146 15.44 18.95 -4.15
C PHE A 146 16.38 19.83 -4.98
N LEU A 147 16.52 19.59 -6.30
CA LEU A 147 17.27 20.47 -7.20
C LEU A 147 16.69 21.89 -7.30
N HIS A 148 15.45 22.11 -6.87
CA HIS A 148 14.82 23.43 -6.79
C HIS A 148 15.03 24.10 -5.42
N LEU A 149 15.74 23.46 -4.48
CA LEU A 149 16.01 24.05 -3.17
C LEU A 149 16.87 25.32 -3.34
N GLY A 150 16.44 26.42 -2.74
CA GLY A 150 17.16 27.70 -2.79
C GLY A 150 17.00 28.47 -4.10
N SER A 151 16.30 27.95 -5.11
CA SER A 151 16.13 28.65 -6.39
C SER A 151 15.03 29.71 -6.37
N MET A 152 14.16 29.73 -5.35
CA MET A 152 12.96 30.56 -5.34
C MET A 152 13.20 31.97 -4.77
N GLY A 153 14.22 32.16 -3.91
CA GLY A 153 14.60 33.48 -3.40
C GLY A 153 13.50 34.22 -2.62
N ASP A 154 12.59 33.49 -1.96
CA ASP A 154 11.42 34.06 -1.29
C ASP A 154 11.69 34.46 0.19
N ILE A 155 10.71 35.13 0.80
CA ILE A 155 10.66 35.45 2.24
C ILE A 155 10.56 34.23 3.18
N VAL A 156 10.34 33.04 2.62
CA VAL A 156 10.21 31.80 3.40
C VAL A 156 11.60 31.33 3.84
N PRO A 157 11.81 31.01 5.12
CA PRO A 157 13.09 30.47 5.58
C PRO A 157 13.47 29.17 4.86
N GLY A 158 14.70 29.06 4.39
CA GLY A 158 15.15 27.89 3.61
C GLY A 158 14.99 26.53 4.33
N TRP A 159 15.08 26.51 5.67
CA TRP A 159 14.85 25.27 6.44
C TRP A 159 13.42 24.73 6.28
N TYR A 160 12.44 25.62 6.06
CA TYR A 160 11.06 25.21 5.82
C TYR A 160 10.95 24.50 4.47
N ASP A 161 11.56 25.07 3.43
CA ASP A 161 11.58 24.48 2.09
C ASP A 161 12.30 23.13 2.09
N VAL A 162 13.38 22.96 2.86
CA VAL A 162 14.05 21.67 3.07
C VAL A 162 13.10 20.64 3.67
N LEU A 163 12.42 20.97 4.77
CA LEU A 163 11.50 20.04 5.44
C LEU A 163 10.30 19.71 4.56
N MET A 164 9.74 20.70 3.87
CA MET A 164 8.64 20.49 2.93
C MET A 164 9.07 19.53 1.81
N LEU A 165 10.18 19.83 1.11
CA LEU A 165 10.69 18.96 0.04
C LEU A 165 11.01 17.55 0.55
N PHE A 166 11.55 17.42 1.76
CA PHE A 166 11.78 16.12 2.40
C PHE A 166 10.48 15.33 2.60
N TRP A 167 9.42 15.97 3.13
CA TRP A 167 8.12 15.32 3.28
C TRP A 167 7.57 14.81 1.96
N PHE A 168 7.64 15.62 0.90
CA PHE A 168 7.21 15.22 -0.45
C PHE A 168 8.06 14.06 -0.99
N ALA A 169 9.38 14.18 -0.94
CA ALA A 169 10.30 13.17 -1.45
C ALA A 169 10.18 11.83 -0.70
N TRP A 170 10.08 11.88 0.63
CA TRP A 170 9.93 10.69 1.46
C TRP A 170 8.58 10.01 1.22
N THR A 171 7.50 10.78 1.12
CA THR A 171 6.17 10.25 0.80
C THR A 171 6.15 9.58 -0.58
N GLY A 172 6.72 10.23 -1.61
CA GLY A 172 6.87 9.66 -2.94
C GLY A 172 7.71 8.38 -2.95
N LEU A 173 8.82 8.36 -2.22
CA LEU A 173 9.68 7.19 -2.10
C LEU A 173 8.96 6.00 -1.44
N LEU A 174 8.22 6.24 -0.36
CA LEU A 174 7.41 5.21 0.30
C LEU A 174 6.29 4.69 -0.60
N LEU A 175 5.59 5.56 -1.35
CA LEU A 175 4.62 5.15 -2.36
C LEU A 175 5.27 4.22 -3.41
N GLY A 176 6.46 4.57 -3.87
CA GLY A 176 7.28 3.77 -4.78
C GLY A 176 7.61 2.40 -4.21
N ILE A 177 8.16 2.36 -2.99
CA ILE A 177 8.55 1.12 -2.29
C ILE A 177 7.36 0.19 -2.08
N VAL A 178 6.24 0.71 -1.55
CA VAL A 178 5.05 -0.11 -1.31
C VAL A 178 4.48 -0.63 -2.63
N SER A 179 4.44 0.19 -3.68
CA SER A 179 3.98 -0.25 -5.00
C SER A 179 4.86 -1.37 -5.57
N LEU A 180 6.19 -1.24 -5.48
CA LEU A 180 7.12 -2.25 -5.95
C LEU A 180 7.03 -3.54 -5.15
N TYR A 181 6.84 -3.45 -3.83
CA TYR A 181 6.64 -4.60 -2.97
C TYR A 181 5.43 -5.44 -3.39
N LEU A 182 4.30 -4.80 -3.68
CA LEU A 182 3.10 -5.50 -4.15
C LEU A 182 3.37 -6.22 -5.48
N MET A 183 4.09 -5.57 -6.40
CA MET A 183 4.45 -6.16 -7.69
C MET A 183 5.45 -7.31 -7.55
N GLN A 184 6.46 -7.16 -6.69
CA GLN A 184 7.40 -8.23 -6.35
C GLN A 184 6.63 -9.44 -5.82
N GLU A 185 5.66 -9.26 -4.93
CA GLU A 185 4.89 -10.37 -4.37
C GLU A 185 4.06 -11.11 -5.45
N ILE A 186 3.51 -10.40 -6.43
CA ILE A 186 2.84 -11.02 -7.60
C ILE A 186 3.83 -11.88 -8.38
N VAL A 187 4.99 -11.33 -8.74
CA VAL A 187 6.02 -12.04 -9.51
C VAL A 187 6.58 -13.22 -8.72
N THR A 188 6.82 -13.06 -7.42
CA THR A 188 7.31 -14.14 -6.55
C THR A 188 6.34 -15.31 -6.46
N ARG A 189 5.03 -15.06 -6.47
CA ARG A 189 4.03 -16.14 -6.48
C ARG A 189 3.98 -16.91 -7.80
N GLY A 190 4.33 -16.26 -8.92
CA GLY A 190 4.29 -16.88 -10.24
C GLY A 190 5.60 -17.53 -10.68
N VAL A 191 6.74 -16.85 -10.44
CA VAL A 191 8.08 -17.20 -10.96
C VAL A 191 9.04 -17.62 -9.83
N GLY A 192 8.66 -17.41 -8.57
CA GLY A 192 9.49 -17.74 -7.41
C GLY A 192 10.31 -16.55 -6.87
N VAL A 193 11.00 -16.78 -5.76
CA VAL A 193 11.69 -15.74 -4.99
C VAL A 193 12.80 -15.06 -5.80
N VAL A 194 13.61 -15.84 -6.52
CA VAL A 194 14.69 -15.32 -7.39
C VAL A 194 14.12 -14.43 -8.49
N GLY A 195 13.05 -14.88 -9.17
CA GLY A 195 12.37 -14.08 -10.19
C GLY A 195 11.82 -12.76 -9.67
N GLY A 196 11.29 -12.75 -8.44
CA GLY A 196 10.84 -11.51 -7.79
C GLY A 196 11.97 -10.51 -7.54
N TRP A 197 13.15 -10.97 -7.12
CA TRP A 197 14.31 -10.09 -6.93
C TRP A 197 14.90 -9.59 -8.24
N ILE A 198 14.99 -10.45 -9.26
CA ILE A 198 15.39 -10.02 -10.61
C ILE A 198 14.44 -8.92 -11.11
N PHE A 199 13.13 -9.09 -10.91
CA PHE A 199 12.13 -8.08 -11.25
C PHE A 199 12.35 -6.76 -10.50
N VAL A 200 12.68 -6.79 -9.20
CA VAL A 200 12.99 -5.57 -8.41
C VAL A 200 14.18 -4.81 -9.00
N VAL A 201 15.26 -5.51 -9.36
CA VAL A 201 16.45 -4.89 -9.96
C VAL A 201 16.13 -4.26 -11.31
N ILE A 202 15.40 -4.98 -12.17
CA ILE A 202 14.98 -4.47 -13.48
C ILE A 202 14.05 -3.25 -13.32
N ALA A 203 13.06 -3.33 -12.44
CA ALA A 203 12.13 -2.24 -12.18
C ALA A 203 12.83 -1.00 -11.62
N ALA A 204 13.80 -1.15 -10.72
CA ALA A 204 14.58 -0.04 -10.20
C ALA A 204 15.44 0.63 -11.28
N GLY A 205 16.05 -0.17 -12.18
CA GLY A 205 16.80 0.33 -13.32
C GLY A 205 15.91 1.11 -14.30
N LEU A 206 14.81 0.50 -14.76
CA LEU A 206 13.84 1.13 -15.66
C LEU A 206 13.20 2.38 -15.03
N GLY A 207 12.88 2.31 -13.74
CA GLY A 207 12.39 3.43 -12.95
C GLY A 207 13.35 4.61 -12.98
N SER A 208 14.64 4.35 -12.74
CA SER A 208 15.70 5.37 -12.73
C SER A 208 15.94 5.99 -14.11
N ILE A 209 15.86 5.20 -15.19
CA ILE A 209 15.86 5.73 -16.56
C ILE A 209 14.67 6.65 -16.77
N GLY A 210 13.46 6.21 -16.37
CA GLY A 210 12.25 7.02 -16.48
C GLY A 210 12.35 8.36 -15.74
N ILE A 211 13.00 8.39 -14.57
CA ILE A 211 13.27 9.62 -13.83
C ILE A 211 14.19 10.54 -14.62
N TYR A 212 15.26 9.99 -15.22
CA TYR A 212 16.17 10.78 -16.06
C TYR A 212 15.44 11.41 -17.25
N LEU A 213 14.60 10.64 -17.95
CA LEU A 213 13.80 11.12 -19.08
C LEU A 213 12.86 12.24 -18.65
N GLY A 214 12.17 12.08 -17.52
CA GLY A 214 11.31 13.12 -16.97
C GLY A 214 12.08 14.37 -16.57
N ARG A 215 13.23 14.22 -15.91
CA ARG A 215 13.92 15.33 -15.28
C ARG A 215 14.74 16.16 -16.26
N PHE A 216 15.46 15.51 -17.16
CA PHE A 216 16.41 16.18 -18.05
C PHE A 216 15.87 16.41 -19.46
N LEU A 217 14.99 15.51 -19.94
CA LEU A 217 14.42 15.61 -21.28
C LEU A 217 12.96 16.06 -21.26
N ARG A 218 12.35 16.18 -20.07
CA ARG A 218 10.97 16.66 -19.86
C ARG A 218 9.89 15.78 -20.52
N TRP A 219 10.18 14.49 -20.67
CA TRP A 219 9.17 13.50 -21.09
C TRP A 219 8.23 13.16 -19.95
N ASN A 220 6.91 13.23 -20.17
CA ASN A 220 5.92 12.79 -19.19
C ASN A 220 5.46 11.35 -19.48
N SER A 221 4.95 10.66 -18.46
CA SER A 221 4.32 9.33 -18.63
C SER A 221 3.18 9.33 -19.67
N TRP A 222 2.51 10.47 -19.88
CA TRP A 222 1.46 10.62 -20.90
C TRP A 222 1.99 10.80 -22.34
N ASP A 223 3.25 11.19 -22.49
CA ASP A 223 3.87 11.36 -23.80
C ASP A 223 4.28 10.01 -24.39
N LEU A 224 4.63 9.05 -23.52
CA LEU A 224 4.86 7.65 -23.88
C LEU A 224 3.63 6.99 -24.55
N VAL A 225 2.43 7.36 -24.09
CA VAL A 225 1.17 6.82 -24.64
C VAL A 225 0.78 7.53 -25.94
N ARG A 226 1.02 8.84 -26.03
CA ARG A 226 0.56 9.66 -27.16
C ARG A 226 1.54 9.69 -28.33
N ARG A 227 2.84 9.54 -28.08
CA ARG A 227 3.92 9.66 -29.08
C ARG A 227 5.03 8.64 -28.81
N PRO A 228 4.78 7.33 -28.99
CA PRO A 228 5.76 6.29 -28.70
C PRO A 228 6.97 6.30 -29.65
N GLY A 229 6.80 6.70 -30.93
CA GLY A 229 7.85 6.67 -31.95
C GLY A 229 9.07 7.54 -31.62
N PRO A 230 8.91 8.86 -31.41
CA PRO A 230 10.05 9.74 -31.13
C PRO A 230 10.78 9.39 -29.83
N LEU A 231 10.07 8.86 -28.82
CA LEU A 231 10.69 8.37 -27.59
C LEU A 231 11.50 7.10 -27.83
N ALA A 232 11.01 6.19 -28.68
CA ALA A 232 11.75 4.99 -29.05
C ALA A 232 13.05 5.36 -29.78
N ASP A 233 13.00 6.27 -30.75
CA ASP A 233 14.20 6.71 -31.48
C ASP A 233 15.22 7.37 -30.53
N GLU A 234 14.75 8.19 -29.58
CA GLU A 234 15.60 8.83 -28.58
C GLU A 234 16.18 7.85 -27.55
N LEU A 235 15.47 6.76 -27.24
CA LEU A 235 16.00 5.69 -26.40
C LEU A 235 16.98 4.81 -27.17
N LEU A 236 16.66 4.42 -28.40
CA LEU A 236 17.52 3.60 -29.25
C LEU A 236 18.84 4.30 -29.52
N GLY A 237 18.83 5.57 -29.93
CA GLY A 237 20.05 6.34 -30.16
C GLY A 237 20.94 6.44 -28.92
N ARG A 238 20.35 6.38 -27.73
CA ARG A 238 21.11 6.43 -26.47
C ARG A 238 21.60 5.08 -25.96
N VAL A 239 20.87 4.01 -26.26
CA VAL A 239 21.29 2.63 -25.94
C VAL A 239 22.41 2.18 -26.89
N THR A 240 22.44 2.68 -28.13
CA THR A 240 23.48 2.35 -29.11
C THR A 240 24.82 3.04 -28.82
N ASP A 241 24.83 4.14 -28.07
CA ASP A 241 26.06 4.77 -27.59
C ASP A 241 25.93 5.24 -26.12
N PRO A 242 26.00 4.32 -25.15
CA PRO A 242 25.94 4.66 -23.73
C PRO A 242 27.20 5.40 -23.26
N SER A 243 28.35 5.09 -23.85
CA SER A 243 29.65 5.66 -23.51
C SER A 243 29.73 7.17 -23.72
N SER A 244 29.01 7.70 -24.71
CA SER A 244 28.95 9.15 -24.95
C SER A 244 28.02 9.91 -23.99
N GLN A 245 27.35 9.20 -23.07
CA GLN A 245 26.36 9.79 -22.16
C GLN A 245 26.62 9.48 -20.68
N PRO A 246 27.77 9.95 -20.14
CA PRO A 246 28.17 9.68 -18.77
C PRO A 246 27.16 10.21 -17.74
N ARG A 247 26.43 11.29 -18.07
CA ARG A 247 25.38 11.85 -17.21
C ARG A 247 24.19 10.90 -17.04
N LEU A 248 23.70 10.29 -18.12
CA LEU A 248 22.60 9.33 -18.08
C LEU A 248 22.99 8.10 -17.26
N LEU A 249 24.17 7.53 -17.55
CA LEU A 249 24.67 6.35 -16.85
C LEU A 249 24.89 6.63 -15.36
N GLY A 250 25.61 7.70 -15.03
CA GLY A 250 25.88 8.08 -13.65
C GLY A 250 24.61 8.35 -12.86
N PHE A 251 23.67 9.13 -13.41
CA PHE A 251 22.39 9.41 -12.76
C PHE A 251 21.58 8.13 -12.55
N THR A 252 21.42 7.31 -13.60
CA THR A 252 20.61 6.09 -13.54
C THR A 252 21.19 5.09 -12.53
N MET A 253 22.51 4.88 -12.54
CA MET A 253 23.18 3.95 -11.63
C MET A 253 23.07 4.41 -10.17
N LEU A 254 23.38 5.68 -9.89
CA LEU A 254 23.31 6.21 -8.52
C LEU A 254 21.88 6.19 -7.98
N PHE A 255 20.91 6.57 -8.81
CA PHE A 255 19.52 6.59 -8.40
C PHE A 255 18.97 5.17 -8.21
N ALA A 256 19.30 4.22 -9.10
CA ALA A 256 18.91 2.83 -8.96
C ALA A 256 19.53 2.21 -7.70
N LEU A 257 20.81 2.48 -7.42
CA LEU A 257 21.50 2.01 -6.24
C LEU A 257 20.86 2.56 -4.96
N LEU A 258 20.58 3.87 -4.92
CA LEU A 258 19.90 4.50 -3.79
C LEU A 258 18.52 3.87 -3.56
N PHE A 259 17.71 3.76 -4.62
CA PHE A 259 16.36 3.21 -4.51
C PHE A 259 16.39 1.74 -4.05
N LEU A 260 17.28 0.92 -4.62
CA LEU A 260 17.47 -0.47 -4.22
C LEU A 260 17.93 -0.59 -2.76
N PHE A 261 18.87 0.26 -2.33
CA PHE A 261 19.33 0.29 -0.95
C PHE A 261 18.17 0.54 0.02
N VAL A 262 17.38 1.58 -0.22
CA VAL A 262 16.21 1.89 0.63
C VAL A 262 15.18 0.77 0.58
N TYR A 263 14.90 0.22 -0.61
CA TYR A 263 13.96 -0.89 -0.78
C TYR A 263 14.38 -2.12 0.04
N VAL A 264 15.64 -2.53 -0.08
CA VAL A 264 16.20 -3.68 0.64
C VAL A 264 16.20 -3.43 2.15
N ALA A 265 16.57 -2.23 2.60
CA ALA A 265 16.54 -1.88 4.02
C ALA A 265 15.13 -2.01 4.62
N VAL A 266 14.12 -1.47 3.94
CA VAL A 266 12.71 -1.60 4.36
C VAL A 266 12.24 -3.06 4.31
N TYR A 267 12.63 -3.81 3.28
CA TYR A 267 12.28 -5.22 3.14
C TYR A 267 12.86 -6.07 4.27
N ILE A 268 14.14 -5.88 4.62
CA ILE A 268 14.80 -6.59 5.73
C ILE A 268 14.13 -6.23 7.05
N PHE A 269 13.90 -4.94 7.32
CA PHE A 269 13.23 -4.50 8.54
C PHE A 269 11.82 -5.09 8.69
N ALA A 270 11.05 -5.14 7.60
CA ALA A 270 9.73 -5.76 7.58
C ALA A 270 9.76 -7.29 7.79
N LYS A 271 10.88 -7.95 7.45
CA LYS A 271 11.07 -9.38 7.67
C LYS A 271 11.54 -9.70 9.09
N LEU A 272 12.42 -8.87 9.67
CA LEU A 272 12.89 -9.03 11.05
C LEU A 272 11.75 -8.96 12.07
N THR A 273 10.74 -8.13 11.79
CA THR A 273 9.58 -7.93 12.67
C THR A 273 8.51 -9.02 12.56
N LYS A 274 8.59 -9.90 11.54
CA LYS A 274 7.80 -11.14 11.52
C LYS A 274 8.50 -12.17 12.41
N ALA A 275 8.07 -12.25 13.68
CA ALA A 275 8.54 -13.27 14.61
C ALA A 275 8.47 -14.69 13.98
N PRO A 276 9.44 -15.58 14.25
CA PRO A 276 9.29 -17.00 13.94
C PRO A 276 8.01 -17.49 14.64
N GLY A 277 7.11 -18.14 13.90
CA GLY A 277 6.00 -18.86 14.54
C GLY A 277 6.52 -19.89 15.54
N PRO A 278 5.68 -20.38 16.47
CA PRO A 278 6.10 -21.41 17.42
C PRO A 278 6.71 -22.57 16.64
N ARG A 279 7.90 -23.03 17.05
CA ARG A 279 8.45 -24.27 16.52
C ARG A 279 7.44 -25.39 16.86
N PRO A 280 7.06 -26.25 15.91
CA PRO A 280 6.56 -27.55 16.32
C PRO A 280 7.71 -28.21 17.09
N ASP A 281 7.40 -28.83 18.22
CA ASP A 281 8.31 -29.52 19.15
C ASP A 281 8.67 -28.69 20.40
N ASP A 282 7.69 -28.59 21.30
CA ASP A 282 7.83 -28.79 22.76
C ASP A 282 6.60 -29.58 23.26
#